data_AF-A0A8C5SJB1-F1
#
_entry.id   AF-A0A8C5SJB1-F1
#
_cell.length_a   1.000
_cell.length_b   1.000
_cell.length_c   1.000
_cell.angle_alpha   90.00
_cell.angle_beta   90.00
_cell.angle_gamma   90.00
#
_symmetry.space_group_name_H-M   'P 1'
#
loop_
_entity.id
_entity.type
_entity.pdbx_description
1 polymer ?
#
loop_
_entity_poly.entity_id
_entity_poly.type
_entity_poly.pdbx_seq_one_letter_code
_entity_poly.pdbx_strand_id
1 'polypeptide(L)'
;MCDFHYVALTCSFPTFTKILFTLLPVVHIFAINTTGPRDPKLYVCPIYKKPRRTDLTYITAIYLRTTVSPDHWILRGVALLCDIK
;
A
#
# COMPACT_ATOMS: atom_id res chain seq x y z
N MET A 1 -6.93 -17.39 -5.18
CA MET A 1 -5.57 -16.82 -5.37
C MET A 1 -5.74 -15.76 -6.42
N CYS A 2 -5.69 -14.48 -6.04
CA CYS A 2 -5.94 -13.40 -6.98
C CYS A 2 -4.60 -12.70 -7.25
N ASP A 3 -4.04 -12.97 -8.42
CA ASP A 3 -2.79 -12.35 -8.85
C ASP A 3 -3.12 -10.95 -9.36
N PHE A 4 -2.86 -9.96 -8.51
CA PHE A 4 -3.10 -8.56 -8.84
C PHE A 4 -1.75 -7.86 -9.00
N HIS A 5 -1.58 -7.16 -10.12
CA HIS A 5 -0.49 -6.21 -10.30
C HIS A 5 -0.87 -4.91 -9.59
N TYR A 6 -0.20 -4.60 -8.47
CA TYR A 6 -0.40 -3.35 -7.74
C TYR A 6 0.76 -2.39 -7.95
N VAL A 7 0.48 -1.10 -7.79
CA VAL A 7 1.48 -0.03 -7.91
C VAL A 7 1.59 0.70 -6.59
N ALA A 8 2.80 0.89 -6.09
CA ALA A 8 3.02 1.71 -4.91
C ALA A 8 3.13 3.19 -5.32
N LEU A 9 2.27 4.03 -4.73
CA LEU A 9 2.38 5.48 -4.77
C LEU A 9 3.02 5.96 -3.47
N THR A 10 4.05 6.82 -3.57
CA THR A 10 4.62 7.51 -2.41
C THR A 10 4.00 8.89 -2.27
N CYS A 11 3.57 9.27 -1.07
CA CYS A 11 2.91 10.55 -0.89
C CYS A 11 3.90 11.71 -1.05
N SER A 12 3.65 12.49 -2.09
CA SER A 12 4.44 13.68 -2.39
C SER A 12 4.02 14.83 -1.48
N PHE A 13 4.73 15.02 -0.35
CA PHE A 13 4.79 16.36 0.28
C PHE A 13 5.29 17.39 -0.76
N PRO A 14 4.72 18.60 -0.80
CA PRO A 14 4.80 19.54 -1.92
C PRO A 14 6.20 20.11 -2.25
N THR A 15 7.27 19.74 -1.56
CA THR A 15 8.57 20.42 -1.64
C THR A 15 9.75 19.60 -2.16
N PHE A 16 9.56 18.33 -2.55
CA PHE A 16 10.68 17.52 -3.05
C PHE A 16 10.26 16.67 -4.24
N THR A 17 11.07 16.65 -5.31
CA THR A 17 10.89 15.81 -6.49
C THR A 17 10.82 14.35 -6.06
N LYS A 18 9.62 13.77 -6.14
CA LYS A 18 9.28 12.48 -5.55
C LYS A 18 8.79 11.51 -6.61
N ILE A 19 9.25 10.27 -6.49
CA ILE A 19 8.81 9.13 -7.29
C ILE A 19 7.29 9.00 -7.07
N LEU A 20 6.51 9.36 -8.09
CA LEU A 20 5.05 9.39 -8.01
C LEU A 20 4.45 7.99 -7.96
N PHE A 21 5.06 7.06 -8.71
CA PHE A 21 4.63 5.67 -8.82
C PHE A 21 5.83 4.77 -9.00
N THR A 22 5.84 3.65 -8.30
CA THR A 22 6.74 2.53 -8.59
C THR A 22 5.90 1.28 -8.77
N LEU A 23 6.18 0.53 -9.83
CA LEU A 23 5.59 -0.79 -10.00
C LEU A 23 6.10 -1.67 -8.87
N LEU A 24 5.19 -2.36 -8.20
CA LEU A 24 5.57 -3.45 -7.32
C LEU A 24 5.65 -4.74 -8.14
N PRO A 25 6.49 -5.70 -7.72
CA PRO A 25 6.39 -7.06 -8.23
C PRO A 25 4.99 -7.63 -7.94
N VAL A 26 4.63 -8.70 -8.65
CA VAL A 26 3.34 -9.40 -8.45
C VAL A 26 3.20 -9.79 -6.97
N VAL A 27 2.14 -9.29 -6.31
CA VAL A 27 1.87 -9.57 -4.90
C VAL A 27 0.74 -10.58 -4.82
N HIS A 28 1.01 -11.74 -4.23
CA HIS A 28 -0.01 -12.72 -3.91
C HIS A 28 -0.67 -12.37 -2.58
N ILE A 29 -1.96 -12.01 -2.63
CA ILE A 29 -2.76 -11.71 -1.43
C ILE A 29 -3.54 -12.96 -1.02
N PHE A 30 -3.43 -13.29 0.26
CA PHE A 30 -4.18 -14.40 0.88
C PHE A 30 -5.15 -13.84 1.91
N ALA A 31 -6.38 -14.36 1.90
CA ALA A 31 -7.32 -14.12 2.98
C ALA A 31 -6.92 -14.98 4.18
N ILE A 32 -6.54 -14.33 5.28
CA ILE A 32 -6.23 -15.01 6.54
C ILE A 32 -7.31 -14.69 7.57
N ASN A 33 -7.95 -15.73 8.11
CA ASN A 33 -8.97 -15.61 9.15
C ASN A 33 -8.32 -15.70 10.54
N THR A 34 -7.28 -14.92 10.80
CA THR A 34 -6.60 -14.96 12.10
C THR A 34 -7.41 -14.14 13.10
N THR A 35 -8.05 -14.80 14.05
CA THR A 35 -8.74 -14.18 15.20
C THR A 35 -7.78 -13.71 16.30
N GLY A 36 -6.48 -13.99 16.15
CA GLY A 36 -5.43 -13.52 17.05
C GLY A 36 -4.91 -12.11 16.73
N PRO A 37 -4.18 -11.50 17.68
CA PRO A 37 -3.54 -10.19 17.48
C PRO A 37 -2.57 -10.25 16.29
N ARG A 38 -2.70 -9.30 15.36
CA ARG A 38 -1.83 -9.20 14.18
C ARG A 38 -0.45 -8.69 14.60
N ASP A 39 0.60 -9.21 13.97
CA ASP A 39 1.97 -8.80 14.26
C ASP A 39 2.14 -7.28 14.02
N PRO A 40 2.62 -6.51 15.00
CA PRO A 40 2.81 -5.06 14.85
C PRO A 40 3.93 -4.71 13.87
N LYS A 41 4.72 -5.71 13.44
CA LYS A 41 5.77 -5.56 12.43
C LYS A 41 5.22 -5.52 11.01
N LEU A 42 3.94 -5.85 10.81
CA LEU A 42 3.31 -5.81 9.50
C LEU A 42 2.94 -4.38 9.14
N TYR A 43 3.32 -3.97 7.94
CA TYR A 43 2.95 -2.66 7.44
C TYR A 43 1.50 -2.69 6.96
N VAL A 44 0.67 -1.83 7.55
CA VAL A 44 -0.73 -1.62 7.14
C VAL A 44 -0.74 -0.65 5.97
N CYS A 45 -0.89 -1.18 4.76
CA CYS A 45 -0.86 -0.39 3.55
C CYS A 45 -2.27 -0.13 3.02
N PRO A 46 -2.67 1.14 2.87
CA PRO A 46 -3.96 1.49 2.28
C PRO A 46 -3.95 1.29 0.76
N ILE A 47 -5.02 0.70 0.23
CA ILE A 47 -5.25 0.48 -1.20
C ILE A 47 -6.31 1.48 -1.69
N TYR A 48 -5.96 2.24 -2.73
CA TYR A 48 -6.87 3.11 -3.44
C TYR A 48 -7.10 2.62 -4.87
N LYS A 49 -8.28 2.94 -5.42
CA LYS A 49 -8.61 2.63 -6.82
C LYS A 49 -7.93 3.58 -7.80
N LYS A 50 -7.82 4.86 -7.45
CA LYS A 50 -7.28 5.92 -8.30
C LYS A 50 -6.18 6.67 -7.53
N PRO A 51 -5.20 7.26 -8.24
CA PRO A 51 -4.13 8.04 -7.61
C PRO A 51 -4.63 9.31 -6.90
N ARG A 52 -5.84 9.77 -7.24
CA ARG A 52 -6.44 10.96 -6.63
C ARG A 52 -6.94 10.63 -5.23
N ARG A 53 -6.27 11.18 -4.21
CA ARG A 53 -6.67 11.15 -2.79
C ARG A 53 -7.91 12.02 -2.55
N THR A 54 -9.04 11.60 -3.09
CA THR A 54 -10.37 11.90 -2.55
C THR A 54 -10.85 10.62 -1.90
N ASP A 55 -11.29 10.68 -0.64
CA ASP A 55 -11.62 9.52 0.22
C ASP A 55 -12.61 8.52 -0.42
N LEU A 56 -13.30 8.95 -1.48
CA LEU A 56 -14.14 8.17 -2.39
C LEU A 56 -13.43 6.98 -3.07
N THR A 57 -12.09 6.92 -3.05
CA THR A 57 -11.32 5.93 -3.79
C THR A 57 -10.65 4.88 -2.90
N TYR A 58 -10.83 4.96 -1.58
CA TYR A 58 -10.31 3.98 -0.64
C TYR A 58 -11.06 2.65 -0.78
N ILE A 59 -10.32 1.57 -0.95
CA ILE A 59 -10.90 0.22 -1.09
C ILE A 59 -10.77 -0.52 0.23
N THR A 60 -9.53 -0.73 0.68
CA THR A 60 -9.22 -1.52 1.89
C THR A 60 -7.76 -1.30 2.29
N ALA A 61 -7.37 -1.78 3.45
CA ALA A 61 -5.97 -1.84 3.86
C ALA A 61 -5.52 -3.30 3.95
N ILE A 62 -4.30 -3.57 3.47
CA ILE A 62 -3.68 -4.90 3.54
C ILE A 62 -2.45 -4.89 4.43
N TYR A 63 -2.10 -6.06 4.95
CA TYR A 63 -0.92 -6.26 5.78
C TYR A 63 0.23 -6.77 4.90
N LEU A 64 1.23 -5.93 4.68
CA LEU A 64 2.43 -6.28 3.92
C LEU A 64 3.55 -6.66 4.87
N ARG A 65 4.19 -7.80 4.58
CA ARG A 65 5.47 -8.16 5.18
C ARG A 65 6.55 -7.30 4.53
N THR A 66 7.26 -6.53 5.35
CA THR A 66 8.31 -5.61 4.89
C THR A 66 9.63 -5.97 5.57
N THR A 67 10.74 -5.76 4.86
CA THR A 67 12.10 -5.96 5.39
C THR A 67 12.52 -4.81 6.32
N VAL A 68 12.01 -3.61 6.05
CA VAL A 68 12.20 -2.38 6.83
C VAL A 68 11.01 -2.21 7.77
N SER A 69 11.18 -1.49 8.89
CA SER A 69 10.10 -1.23 9.85
C SER A 69 8.86 -0.62 9.18
N PRO A 70 7.64 -0.93 9.67
CA PRO A 70 6.40 -0.38 9.12
C PRO A 70 6.36 1.14 9.18
N ASP A 71 6.95 1.75 10.20
CA ASP A 71 7.03 3.21 10.37
C ASP A 71 7.71 3.90 9.19
N HIS A 72 8.72 3.27 8.58
CA HIS A 72 9.38 3.83 7.41
C HIS A 72 8.40 4.06 6.26
N TRP A 73 7.47 3.12 6.05
CA TRP A 73 6.47 3.20 4.99
C TRP A 73 5.31 4.13 5.34
N ILE A 74 4.93 4.16 6.63
CA ILE A 74 3.90 5.06 7.16
C ILE A 74 4.35 6.53 7.03
N LEU A 75 5.57 6.85 7.47
CA LEU A 75 6.13 8.21 7.41
C LEU A 75 6.34 8.71 5.96
N ARG A 76 6.58 7.79 5.02
CA ARG A 76 6.64 8.08 3.58
C ARG A 76 5.25 8.24 2.94
N GLY A 77 4.19 7.87 3.66
CA GLY A 77 2.81 7.90 3.19
C GLY A 77 2.57 7.00 1.98
N VAL A 78 3.23 5.85 1.93
CA VAL A 78 3.06 4.89 0.83
C VAL A 78 1.64 4.35 0.81
N ALA A 79 1.11 4.14 -0.39
CA ALA A 79 -0.19 3.54 -0.61
C ALA A 79 -0.16 2.69 -1.87
N LEU A 80 -1.05 1.70 -1.96
CA LEU A 80 -1.21 0.89 -3.16
C LEU A 80 -2.30 1.45 -4.05
N LEU A 81 -2.11 1.25 -5.35
CA LEU A 81 -3.08 1.55 -6.39
C LEU A 81 -3.37 0.31 -7.21
N CYS A 82 -4.65 0.06 -7.43
CA CYS A 82 -5.12 -0.98 -8.36
C CYS A 82 -5.03 -0.53 -9.82
N ASP A 83 -5.11 0.78 -10.09
CA ASP A 83 -5.11 1.34 -11.43
C ASP A 83 -4.31 2.65 -11.46
N ILE A 84 -3.48 2.81 -12.49
CA ILE A 84 -2.62 3.99 -12.72
C ILE A 84 -3.03 4.75 -13.99
N LYS A 85 -4.17 4.40 -14.61
CA LYS A 85 -4.63 5.02 -15.85
C LYS A 85 -5.15 6.45 -15.66
#